data_AF-A0A0B1S7E7-F1
#
_entry.id   AF-A0A0B1S7E7-F1
#
_cell.length_a   1.000
_cell.length_b   1.000
_cell.length_c   1.000
_cell.angle_alpha   90.00
_cell.angle_beta   90.00
_cell.angle_gamma   90.00
#
_symmetry.space_group_name_H-M   'P 1'
#
loop_
_entity.id
_entity.type
_entity.pdbx_description
1 polymer ?
#
loop_
_entity_poly.entity_id
_entity_poly.type
_entity_poly.pdbx_seq_one_letter_code
_entity_poly.pdbx_strand_id
1 'polypeptide(L)'
;MGVNHIRLSVEAKKHLSHTKDLEIDIPETFDAREAWPECKSIKTIRDQSSCGSCWAFGAVEAMSDRICIASNGKTQTSVDTETATEGRRK
;
A
#
# COMPACT_ATOMS: atom_id res chain seq x y z
N MET A 1 -6.30 -13.13 -28.43
CA MET A 1 -6.69 -14.55 -28.32
C MET A 1 -6.85 -14.89 -26.83
N GLY A 2 -7.99 -14.52 -26.25
CA GLY A 2 -8.32 -14.83 -24.85
C GLY A 2 -9.22 -16.05 -24.82
N VAL A 3 -8.80 -17.10 -24.11
CA VAL A 3 -9.60 -18.32 -23.95
C VAL A 3 -10.70 -18.07 -22.92
N ASN A 4 -11.85 -17.60 -23.39
CA ASN A 4 -13.06 -17.58 -22.59
C ASN A 4 -13.49 -19.04 -22.36
N HIS A 5 -13.64 -19.43 -21.08
CA HIS A 5 -14.03 -20.77 -20.59
C HIS A 5 -12.91 -21.81 -20.35
N ILE A 6 -11.88 -21.47 -19.56
CA ILE A 6 -11.08 -22.50 -18.88
C ILE A 6 -11.93 -23.17 -17.79
N ARG A 7 -12.31 -24.43 -18.00
CA ARG A 7 -12.86 -25.29 -16.94
C ARG A 7 -11.73 -25.73 -16.02
N LEU A 8 -11.53 -24.99 -14.93
CA LEU A 8 -10.62 -25.37 -13.85
C LEU A 8 -11.19 -26.57 -13.07
N SER A 9 -10.31 -27.53 -12.74
CA SER A 9 -10.60 -28.60 -11.77
C SER A 9 -11.03 -28.00 -10.42
N VAL A 10 -11.89 -28.72 -9.69
CA VAL A 10 -12.33 -28.33 -8.34
C VAL A 10 -11.13 -28.11 -7.40
N GLU A 11 -10.09 -28.93 -7.54
CA GLU A 11 -8.83 -28.81 -6.79
C GLU A 11 -8.12 -27.48 -7.08
N ALA A 12 -8.01 -27.12 -8.37
CA ALA A 12 -7.42 -25.87 -8.80
C ALA A 12 -8.24 -24.66 -8.35
N LYS A 13 -9.57 -24.82 -8.19
CA LYS A 13 -10.42 -23.76 -7.68
C LYS A 13 -10.18 -23.44 -6.20
N LYS A 14 -9.76 -24.42 -5.41
CA LYS A 14 -9.51 -24.26 -3.97
C LYS A 14 -8.34 -23.32 -3.66
N HIS A 15 -7.42 -23.17 -4.60
CA HIS A 15 -6.26 -22.28 -4.50
C HIS A 15 -6.47 -20.89 -5.10
N LEU A 16 -7.67 -20.61 -5.62
CA LEU A 16 -7.98 -19.29 -6.17
C LEU A 16 -8.12 -18.27 -5.05
N SER A 17 -7.68 -17.05 -5.32
CA SER A 17 -7.95 -15.92 -4.44
C SER A 17 -9.46 -15.76 -4.25
N HIS A 18 -9.87 -15.39 -3.04
CA HIS A 18 -11.24 -14.99 -2.70
C HIS A 18 -11.74 -13.81 -3.55
N THR A 19 -10.83 -13.08 -4.20
CA THR A 19 -11.14 -11.95 -5.08
C THR A 19 -11.39 -12.34 -6.53
N LYS A 20 -11.35 -13.63 -6.91
CA LYS A 20 -11.46 -14.03 -8.31
C LYS A 20 -12.75 -13.58 -8.98
N ASP A 21 -13.85 -13.64 -8.26
CA ASP A 21 -15.19 -13.35 -8.78
C ASP A 21 -15.61 -11.89 -8.46
N LEU A 22 -14.69 -11.06 -7.96
CA LEU A 22 -14.94 -9.64 -7.79
C LEU A 22 -14.81 -8.95 -9.15
N GLU A 23 -15.92 -8.45 -9.68
CA GLU A 23 -15.92 -7.54 -10.82
C GLU A 23 -15.43 -6.17 -10.36
N ILE A 24 -14.11 -5.98 -10.36
CA ILE A 24 -13.44 -4.72 -10.06
C ILE A 24 -12.92 -4.15 -11.38
N ASP A 25 -13.42 -2.98 -11.76
CA ASP A 25 -12.87 -2.22 -12.88
C ASP A 25 -11.62 -1.46 -12.42
N ILE A 26 -10.46 -1.83 -12.96
CA ILE A 26 -9.18 -1.21 -12.62
C ILE A 26 -8.90 -0.14 -13.68
N PRO A 27 -8.76 1.13 -13.29
CA PRO A 27 -8.51 2.20 -14.26
C PRO A 27 -7.16 2.01 -14.95
N GLU A 28 -7.05 2.50 -16.20
CA GLU A 28 -5.79 2.47 -16.97
C GLU A 28 -4.66 3.26 -16.27
N THR A 29 -5.02 4.31 -15.54
CA THR A 29 -4.10 5.15 -14.78
C THR A 29 -4.62 5.40 -13.37
N PHE A 30 -3.74 5.37 -12.37
CA PHE A 30 -4.09 5.66 -10.98
C PHE A 30 -2.93 6.36 -10.26
N ASP A 31 -3.22 7.49 -9.62
CA ASP A 31 -2.29 8.20 -8.74
C ASP A 31 -2.94 8.40 -7.36
N ALA A 32 -2.32 7.82 -6.33
CA ALA A 32 -2.79 7.93 -4.95
C ALA A 32 -2.84 9.39 -4.45
N ARG A 33 -1.98 10.26 -4.97
CA ARG A 33 -1.93 11.69 -4.61
C ARG A 33 -3.13 12.47 -5.13
N GLU A 34 -3.75 11.98 -6.20
CA GLU A 34 -4.97 12.52 -6.80
C GLU A 34 -6.22 11.88 -6.19
N ALA A 35 -6.17 10.59 -5.84
CA ALA A 35 -7.26 9.87 -5.20
C ALA A 35 -7.54 10.34 -3.76
N TRP A 36 -6.48 10.71 -3.01
CA TRP A 36 -6.57 11.20 -1.63
C TRP A 36 -5.82 12.53 -1.44
N PRO A 37 -6.29 13.63 -2.06
CA PRO A 37 -5.60 14.90 -2.07
C PRO A 37 -5.49 15.55 -0.69
N GLU A 38 -6.38 15.21 0.24
CA GLU A 38 -6.40 15.65 1.64
C GLU A 38 -5.27 15.03 2.49
N CYS A 39 -4.73 13.89 2.06
CA CYS A 39 -3.67 13.17 2.76
C CYS A 39 -2.29 13.68 2.35
N LYS A 40 -1.76 14.62 3.14
CA LYS A 40 -0.45 15.26 2.88
C LYS A 40 0.72 14.28 2.87
N SER A 41 0.64 13.20 3.64
CA SER A 41 1.70 12.20 3.76
C SER A 41 2.04 11.55 2.41
N ILE A 42 1.05 11.33 1.54
CA ILE A 42 1.21 10.66 0.23
C ILE A 42 2.10 11.50 -0.71
N LYS A 43 2.12 12.83 -0.52
CA LYS A 43 2.95 13.77 -1.30
C LYS A 43 4.30 14.05 -0.62
N THR A 44 4.51 13.56 0.59
CA THR A 44 5.71 13.86 1.39
C THR A 44 6.83 12.91 1.03
N ILE A 45 7.97 13.46 0.61
CA ILE A 45 9.20 12.69 0.34
C ILE A 45 10.12 12.82 1.56
N ARG A 46 10.51 11.69 2.17
CA ARG A 46 11.45 11.67 3.30
C ARG A 46 12.86 11.35 2.83
N ASP A 47 13.84 11.74 3.65
CA ASP A 47 15.27 11.46 3.43
C ASP A 47 15.79 10.51 4.51
N GLN A 48 16.23 9.32 4.11
CA GLN A 48 16.82 8.31 5.00
C GLN A 48 18.30 8.58 5.33
N SER A 49 18.89 9.60 4.72
CA SER A 49 20.29 9.97 4.84
C SER A 49 21.23 8.80 4.55
N SER A 50 22.42 8.78 5.16
CA SER A 50 23.42 7.72 5.00
C SER A 50 23.12 6.44 5.81
N CYS A 51 21.85 6.14 6.09
CA CYS A 51 21.42 4.96 6.82
C CYS A 51 20.72 3.96 5.90
N GLY A 52 20.97 2.66 6.08
CA GLY A 52 20.29 1.56 5.36
C GLY A 52 18.87 1.29 5.85
N SER A 53 18.09 2.35 6.11
CA SER A 53 16.78 2.31 6.76
C SER A 53 15.59 2.40 5.78
N CYS A 54 15.82 2.26 4.47
CA CYS A 54 14.77 2.33 3.44
C CYS A 54 13.54 1.46 3.75
N TRP A 55 13.75 0.27 4.30
CA TRP A 55 12.68 -0.65 4.72
C TRP A 55 11.77 -0.03 5.80
N ALA A 56 12.34 0.74 6.73
CA ALA A 56 11.60 1.42 7.79
C ALA A 56 10.92 2.66 7.24
N PHE A 57 11.60 3.43 6.39
CA PHE A 57 11.03 4.61 5.73
C PHE A 57 9.81 4.25 4.88
N GLY A 58 9.92 3.28 3.98
CA GLY A 58 8.80 2.83 3.17
C GLY A 58 7.64 2.26 3.99
N ALA A 59 7.92 1.60 5.11
CA ALA A 59 6.89 1.12 6.02
C ALA A 59 6.13 2.27 6.70
N VAL A 60 6.84 3.23 7.29
CA VAL A 60 6.19 4.32 8.03
C VAL A 60 5.51 5.34 7.12
N GLU A 61 6.03 5.56 5.92
CA GLU A 61 5.37 6.37 4.87
C GLU A 61 4.00 5.77 4.52
N ALA A 62 3.97 4.48 4.18
CA ALA A 62 2.72 3.78 3.86
C ALA A 62 1.75 3.70 5.05
N MET A 63 2.27 3.56 6.29
CA MET A 63 1.44 3.56 7.50
C MET A 63 0.76 4.92 7.70
N SER A 64 1.52 6.02 7.60
CA SER A 64 0.99 7.37 7.67
C SER A 64 -0.12 7.62 6.64
N ASP A 65 0.11 7.19 5.40
CA ASP A 65 -0.88 7.29 4.31
C ASP A 65 -2.16 6.51 4.64
N ARG A 66 -2.01 5.25 5.06
CA ARG A 66 -3.16 4.38 5.38
C ARG A 66 -3.97 4.88 6.57
N ILE A 67 -3.33 5.47 7.58
CA ILE A 67 -4.04 6.10 8.71
C ILE A 67 -4.90 7.27 8.21
N CYS A 68 -4.35 8.10 7.32
CA CYS A 68 -5.11 9.20 6.73
C CYS A 68 -6.28 8.70 5.86
N ILE A 69 -6.03 7.77 4.96
CA ILE A 69 -7.03 7.19 4.06
C ILE A 69 -8.17 6.54 4.86
N ALA A 70 -7.83 5.70 5.84
CA ALA A 70 -8.82 5.00 6.65
C ALA A 70 -9.65 5.94 7.54
N SER A 71 -9.08 7.09 7.93
CA SER A 71 -9.77 8.10 8.73
C SER A 71 -10.53 9.13 7.89
N ASN A 72 -10.54 9.01 6.57
CA ASN A 72 -11.05 10.02 5.64
C ASN A 72 -10.46 11.41 5.92
N GLY A 73 -9.14 11.48 6.09
CA GLY A 73 -8.40 12.72 6.31
C GLY A 73 -8.48 13.31 7.71
N LYS A 74 -9.25 12.71 8.64
CA LYS A 74 -9.43 13.22 10.02
C LYS A 74 -8.17 13.07 10.88
N THR A 75 -7.38 12.04 10.64
CA THR A 75 -6.16 11.75 11.39
C THR A 75 -4.97 11.77 10.45
N GLN A 76 -4.14 12.81 10.56
CA GLN A 76 -2.92 12.95 9.76
C GLN A 76 -1.71 12.92 10.69
N THR A 77 -1.16 11.73 10.87
CA THR A 77 0.03 11.53 11.72
C THR A 77 1.23 11.14 10.88
N SER A 78 2.39 11.69 11.23
CA SER A 78 3.68 11.25 10.73
C SER A 78 4.19 10.16 11.67
N VAL A 79 4.25 8.92 11.20
CA VAL A 79 4.84 7.83 11.99
C VAL A 79 6.36 8.02 12.01
N ASP A 80 6.94 7.93 13.22
CA ASP A 80 8.37 8.19 13.44
C ASP A 80 9.23 7.06 12.89
N THR A 81 10.18 7.40 12.02
CA THR A 81 11.14 6.47 11.42
C THR A 81 12.14 5.96 12.44
N GLU A 82 12.55 6.81 13.39
CA GLU A 82 13.60 6.47 14.36
C GLU A 82 13.17 5.30 15.25
N THR A 83 11.95 5.34 15.77
CA THR A 83 11.37 4.24 16.57
C THR A 83 11.26 2.95 15.75
N ALA A 84 10.92 3.03 14.46
CA ALA A 84 10.89 1.87 13.58
C ALA A 84 12.28 1.28 13.34
N THR A 85 13.35 2.06 13.47
CA THR A 85 14.74 1.63 13.31
C THR A 85 15.47 1.25 14.60
N GLU A 86 14.86 1.51 15.77
CA GLU A 86 15.50 1.41 17.10
C GLU A 86 16.07 0.01 17.40
N GLY A 87 15.50 -1.04 16.82
CA GLY A 87 16.00 -2.42 16.97
C GLY A 87 17.30 -2.75 16.22
N ARG A 88 17.92 -1.78 15.52
CA ARG A 88 19.09 -2.00 14.65
C ARG A 88 20.34 -1.20 15.03
N ARG A 89 20.34 -0.46 16.14
CA ARG A 89 21.58 0.05 16.73
C ARG A 89 22.32 -1.12 17.37
N LYS A 90 23.22 -1.75 16.61
CA LYS A 90 24.29 -2.56 17.21
C LYS A 90 25.42 -1.65 17.67
#